data_AF-N8VDY6-F1
#
_entry.id   AF-N8VDY6-F1
#
_cell.length_a   1.000
_cell.length_b   1.000
_cell.length_c   1.000
_cell.angle_alpha   90.00
_cell.angle_beta   90.00
_cell.angle_gamma   90.00
#
_symmetry.space_group_name_H-M   'P 1'
#
loop_
_entity.id
_entity.type
_entity.pdbx_description
1 polymer ?
#
loop_
_entity_poly.entity_id
_entity_poly.type
_entity_poly.pdbx_seq_one_letter_code
_entity_poly.pdbx_strand_id
1 'polypeptide(L)'
;MIQLAIIGIVAAVIAVLAASWNGGKNPSNPKPPTPNNPNPPTTPNNPQPTPTTPDTLISNPPLLQKNSKGTHELIVAYKTGKIYNPRNSTWDQLFVRGYLTNASLFNKKKAGESVEDLLVGPQIRVKQGETLKINLNNQLPPEQKATCPDKVDNVNDPHCFNTTNLHTHGFWVSPQGNSDNVFLKFKPQEKFDYQYKMEPNHPAGTYWYHTHLHGSTAIQVSSGMAGPLIVEGSRTPKVKNGKVTETGDMDILWKEKNSYPNENILLFQQIQYRCSNPDPDVKFDIPNNCEGKGLGLLEDYTDIANPGSWAGQNFYTSINGKVLGEIKVE
;
A
#
# COMPACT_ATOMS: atom_id res chain seq x y z
N MET A 1 0.85 -6.44 43.83
CA MET A 1 2.02 -7.14 43.25
C MET A 1 1.50 -8.30 42.42
N ILE A 2 2.17 -8.63 41.30
CA ILE A 2 1.76 -9.50 40.17
C ILE A 2 0.93 -8.72 39.12
N GLN A 3 1.56 -7.95 38.22
CA GLN A 3 2.30 -8.31 36.98
C GLN A 3 1.43 -8.84 35.82
N LEU A 4 1.28 -7.93 34.85
CA LEU A 4 1.10 -8.08 33.40
C LEU A 4 1.22 -9.50 32.79
N ALA A 5 0.25 -9.84 31.94
CA ALA A 5 0.42 -10.77 30.82
C ALA A 5 -0.32 -10.22 29.57
N ILE A 6 0.43 -9.41 28.82
CA ILE A 6 0.58 -9.40 27.35
C ILE A 6 -0.70 -9.61 26.52
N ILE A 7 -1.17 -8.49 25.97
CA ILE A 7 -1.99 -8.38 24.77
C ILE A 7 -1.15 -8.88 23.58
N GLY A 8 -1.40 -10.09 23.12
CA GLY A 8 -0.65 -10.71 22.01
C GLY A 8 -1.43 -11.81 21.28
N ILE A 9 -2.76 -11.80 21.34
CA ILE A 9 -3.62 -12.88 20.80
C ILE A 9 -4.58 -12.40 19.70
N VAL A 10 -4.72 -11.09 19.47
CA VAL A 10 -5.75 -10.58 18.53
C VAL A 10 -5.39 -10.79 17.05
N ALA A 11 -4.11 -10.84 16.67
CA ALA A 11 -3.72 -11.03 15.27
C ALA A 11 -3.85 -12.49 14.78
N ALA A 12 -3.64 -13.49 15.65
CA ALA A 12 -3.72 -14.90 15.27
C ALA A 12 -5.18 -15.41 15.14
N VAL A 13 -6.11 -14.83 15.89
CA VAL A 13 -7.53 -15.25 15.87
C VAL A 13 -8.22 -14.83 14.57
N ILE A 14 -7.79 -13.73 13.93
CA ILE A 14 -8.35 -13.30 12.64
C ILE A 14 -7.94 -14.26 11.50
N ALA A 15 -6.72 -14.81 11.55
CA ALA A 15 -6.26 -15.80 10.56
C ALA A 15 -7.01 -17.14 10.67
N VAL A 16 -7.40 -17.56 11.88
CA VAL A 16 -8.11 -18.83 12.11
C VAL A 16 -9.60 -18.72 11.75
N LEU A 17 -10.23 -17.56 11.97
CA LEU A 17 -11.64 -17.36 11.59
C LEU A 17 -11.84 -17.29 10.07
N ALA A 18 -10.88 -16.75 9.32
CA ALA A 18 -10.91 -16.76 7.85
C ALA A 18 -10.89 -18.20 7.26
N ALA A 19 -10.22 -19.14 7.92
CA ALA A 19 -10.16 -20.53 7.49
C ALA A 19 -11.46 -21.32 7.73
N SER A 20 -12.35 -20.83 8.60
CA SER A 20 -13.65 -21.47 8.91
C SER A 20 -14.83 -20.91 8.10
N TRP A 21 -14.60 -19.86 7.29
CA TRP A 21 -15.65 -19.24 6.50
C TRP A 21 -15.88 -20.04 5.21
N ASN A 22 -16.86 -20.93 5.24
CA ASN A 22 -17.35 -21.73 4.10
C ASN A 22 -17.98 -20.89 2.93
N GLY A 23 -17.81 -19.56 2.93
CA GLY A 23 -18.35 -18.64 1.91
C GLY A 23 -17.45 -18.45 0.69
N GLY A 24 -16.20 -18.90 0.74
CA GLY A 24 -15.23 -18.80 -0.36
C GLY A 24 -15.13 -20.08 -1.19
N LYS A 25 -16.22 -20.53 -1.82
CA LYS A 25 -16.08 -21.56 -2.86
C LYS A 25 -15.58 -20.89 -4.14
N ASN A 26 -14.31 -21.13 -4.47
CA ASN A 26 -13.64 -20.87 -5.75
C ASN A 26 -14.35 -19.84 -6.64
N PRO A 27 -14.17 -18.53 -6.44
CA PRO A 27 -14.60 -17.57 -7.44
C PRO A 27 -13.92 -17.93 -8.75
N SER A 28 -14.70 -18.12 -9.81
CA SER A 28 -14.16 -18.40 -11.13
C SER A 28 -13.22 -17.25 -11.52
N ASN A 29 -11.93 -17.54 -11.70
CA ASN A 29 -11.01 -16.57 -12.23
C ASN A 29 -11.53 -16.12 -13.61
N PRO A 30 -11.83 -14.82 -13.82
CA PRO A 30 -12.01 -14.32 -15.16
C PRO A 30 -10.75 -14.67 -15.95
N LYS A 31 -10.92 -15.17 -17.18
CA LYS A 31 -9.78 -15.45 -18.07
C LYS A 31 -8.90 -14.20 -18.10
N PRO A 32 -7.58 -14.31 -17.87
CA PRO A 32 -6.72 -13.14 -17.82
C PRO A 32 -6.92 -12.33 -19.10
N PRO A 33 -7.19 -11.03 -19.02
CA PRO A 33 -7.27 -10.20 -20.21
C PRO A 33 -5.93 -10.33 -20.96
N THR A 34 -5.99 -10.51 -22.28
CA THR A 34 -4.85 -10.14 -23.12
C THR A 34 -4.53 -8.69 -22.79
N PRO A 35 -3.29 -8.34 -22.42
CA PRO A 35 -2.94 -7.01 -21.96
C PRO A 35 -3.11 -6.00 -23.11
N ASN A 36 -4.32 -5.47 -23.26
CA ASN A 36 -4.59 -4.27 -24.02
C ASN A 36 -4.60 -3.09 -23.05
N ASN A 37 -3.45 -2.81 -22.42
CA ASN A 37 -3.19 -1.56 -21.69
C ASN A 37 -1.73 -1.45 -21.28
N PRO A 38 -1.28 -0.21 -21.06
CA PRO A 38 -0.41 0.57 -21.96
C PRO A 38 0.95 -0.11 -22.17
N ASN A 39 1.69 0.25 -23.23
CA ASN A 39 3.05 -0.24 -23.50
C ASN A 39 3.83 -0.49 -22.18
N PRO A 40 3.94 -1.74 -21.70
CA PRO A 40 4.83 -2.01 -20.59
C PRO A 40 6.22 -1.54 -21.02
N PRO A 41 7.03 -0.99 -20.11
CA PRO A 41 8.41 -0.66 -20.46
C PRO A 41 9.06 -1.89 -21.11
N THR A 42 9.86 -1.65 -22.15
CA THR A 42 10.59 -2.72 -22.85
C THR A 42 11.31 -3.60 -21.85
N THR A 43 11.18 -4.92 -21.99
CA THR A 43 11.86 -5.92 -21.14
C THR A 43 13.35 -5.56 -21.00
N PRO A 44 13.92 -5.58 -19.79
CA PRO A 44 15.34 -5.31 -19.61
C PRO A 44 16.20 -6.25 -20.47
N ASN A 45 17.22 -5.70 -21.14
CA ASN A 45 18.30 -6.48 -21.73
C ASN A 45 19.55 -6.28 -20.86
N ASN A 46 20.35 -7.35 -20.72
CA ASN A 46 21.64 -7.47 -20.01
C ASN A 46 21.64 -7.75 -18.50
N PRO A 47 22.70 -8.44 -18.00
CA PRO A 47 22.83 -8.80 -16.58
C PRO A 47 22.73 -7.56 -15.71
N GLN A 48 21.87 -7.64 -14.70
CA GLN A 48 21.59 -6.50 -13.85
C GLN A 48 22.67 -6.30 -12.79
N PRO A 49 23.03 -5.04 -12.51
CA PRO A 49 24.11 -4.74 -11.58
C PRO A 49 23.76 -5.17 -10.15
N THR A 50 24.78 -5.56 -9.40
CA THR A 50 24.72 -5.80 -7.96
C THR A 50 24.09 -4.60 -7.24
N PRO A 51 23.28 -4.82 -6.17
CA PRO A 51 22.69 -3.73 -5.41
C PRO A 51 23.74 -2.72 -4.94
N THR A 52 23.48 -1.43 -5.21
CA THR A 52 24.26 -0.32 -4.64
C THR A 52 23.74 0.07 -3.26
N THR A 53 24.50 0.83 -2.46
CA THR A 53 24.02 1.32 -1.15
C THR A 53 22.70 2.10 -1.24
N PRO A 54 22.46 2.99 -2.22
CA PRO A 54 21.14 3.61 -2.42
C PRO A 54 20.03 2.60 -2.76
N ASP A 55 20.38 1.47 -3.40
CA ASP A 55 19.42 0.43 -3.72
C ASP A 55 18.97 -0.35 -2.48
N THR A 56 19.84 -0.50 -1.47
CA THR A 56 19.56 -1.27 -0.24
C THR A 56 19.12 -0.41 0.93
N LEU A 57 19.45 0.88 0.96
CA LEU A 57 19.09 1.76 2.08
C LEU A 57 17.56 1.88 2.23
N ILE A 58 17.07 1.48 3.41
CA ILE A 58 15.69 1.68 3.85
C ILE A 58 15.60 3.08 4.44
N SER A 59 14.91 3.95 3.72
CA SER A 59 14.56 5.31 4.15
C SER A 59 13.07 5.40 4.46
N ASN A 60 12.67 6.40 5.24
CA ASN A 60 11.26 6.70 5.47
C ASN A 60 10.51 6.90 4.15
N PRO A 61 9.26 6.40 4.03
CA PRO A 61 8.44 6.71 2.87
C PRO A 61 8.31 8.24 2.71
N PRO A 62 8.36 8.80 1.50
CA PRO A 62 8.32 10.24 1.30
C PRO A 62 7.06 10.86 1.94
N LEU A 63 7.21 12.02 2.57
CA LEU A 63 6.08 12.77 3.09
C LEU A 63 5.26 13.33 1.92
N LEU A 64 3.97 12.96 1.86
CA LEU A 64 3.06 13.53 0.88
C LEU A 64 2.85 15.01 1.19
N GLN A 65 3.34 15.88 0.32
CA GLN A 65 3.26 17.33 0.55
C GLN A 65 1.83 17.85 0.41
N LYS A 66 1.47 18.83 1.25
CA LYS A 66 0.22 19.59 1.11
C LYS A 66 0.40 20.64 0.01
N ASN A 67 -0.63 20.87 -0.79
CA ASN A 67 -0.69 22.02 -1.69
C ASN A 67 -0.97 23.32 -0.92
N SER A 68 -1.03 24.46 -1.62
CA SER A 68 -1.30 25.78 -1.03
C SER A 68 -2.64 25.90 -0.28
N LYS A 69 -3.59 24.98 -0.54
CA LYS A 69 -4.88 24.90 0.17
C LYS A 69 -4.86 23.93 1.35
N GLY A 70 -3.69 23.40 1.71
CA GLY A 70 -3.54 22.43 2.79
C GLY A 70 -4.06 21.02 2.45
N THR A 71 -4.27 20.71 1.17
CA THR A 71 -4.79 19.41 0.71
C THR A 71 -3.66 18.55 0.16
N HIS A 72 -3.63 17.27 0.52
CA HIS A 72 -2.73 16.28 -0.08
C HIS A 72 -3.34 15.77 -1.38
N GLU A 73 -2.59 15.76 -2.49
CA GLU A 73 -3.02 15.09 -3.73
C GLU A 73 -2.42 13.69 -3.77
N LEU A 74 -3.27 12.68 -3.64
CA LEU A 74 -2.89 11.26 -3.66
C LEU A 74 -3.31 10.67 -5.00
N ILE A 75 -2.34 10.52 -5.90
CA ILE A 75 -2.58 9.94 -7.23
C ILE A 75 -2.43 8.42 -7.16
N VAL A 76 -3.44 7.71 -7.67
CA VAL A 76 -3.37 6.27 -7.93
C VAL A 76 -2.98 6.06 -9.38
N ALA A 77 -1.89 5.36 -9.65
CA ALA A 77 -1.41 5.10 -11.00
C ALA A 77 -0.64 3.77 -11.06
N TYR A 78 -0.27 3.34 -12.26
CA TYR A 78 0.74 2.31 -12.41
C TYR A 78 2.12 2.87 -12.08
N LYS A 79 2.88 2.10 -11.29
CA LYS A 79 4.25 2.38 -10.91
C LYS A 79 5.16 1.37 -11.59
N THR A 80 6.28 1.86 -12.09
CA THR A 80 7.40 1.00 -12.48
C THR A 80 8.50 1.12 -11.43
N GLY A 81 9.08 0.00 -11.02
CA GLY A 81 10.17 -0.02 -10.07
C GLY A 81 10.85 -1.38 -10.09
N LYS A 82 11.99 -1.50 -9.43
CA LYS A 82 12.72 -2.77 -9.33
C LYS A 82 12.66 -3.28 -7.89
N ILE A 83 12.44 -4.59 -7.73
CA ILE A 83 12.52 -5.28 -6.43
C ILE A 83 13.67 -6.29 -6.47
N TYR A 84 14.46 -6.35 -5.40
CA TYR A 84 15.59 -7.27 -5.34
C TYR A 84 15.10 -8.70 -5.09
N ASN A 85 15.55 -9.64 -5.92
CA ASN A 85 15.25 -11.06 -5.78
C ASN A 85 16.49 -11.79 -5.23
N PRO A 86 16.51 -12.14 -3.93
CA PRO A 86 17.66 -12.80 -3.33
C PRO A 86 17.82 -14.27 -3.74
N ARG A 87 16.86 -14.86 -4.47
CA ARG A 87 16.96 -16.24 -4.97
C ARG A 87 18.12 -16.42 -5.94
N ASN A 88 18.33 -15.42 -6.79
CA ASN A 88 19.30 -15.44 -7.89
C ASN A 88 20.14 -14.16 -7.94
N SER A 89 19.98 -13.28 -6.96
CA SER A 89 20.68 -11.99 -6.87
C SER A 89 20.44 -11.07 -8.07
N THR A 90 19.22 -11.11 -8.63
CA THR A 90 18.79 -10.22 -9.73
C THR A 90 17.72 -9.24 -9.28
N TRP A 91 17.35 -8.30 -10.16
CA TRP A 91 16.21 -7.41 -9.93
C TRP A 91 15.01 -7.84 -10.77
N ASP A 92 13.86 -7.94 -10.14
CA ASP A 92 12.62 -8.11 -10.88
C ASP A 92 12.05 -6.71 -11.15
N GLN A 93 11.91 -6.39 -12.44
CA GLN A 93 11.22 -5.19 -12.86
C GLN A 93 9.73 -5.38 -12.60
N LEU A 94 9.11 -4.45 -11.89
CA LEU A 94 7.68 -4.47 -11.59
C LEU A 94 6.95 -3.39 -12.37
N PHE A 95 5.70 -3.69 -12.72
CA PHE A 95 4.68 -2.76 -13.17
C PHE A 95 3.40 -3.09 -12.38
N VAL A 96 3.11 -2.27 -11.37
CA VAL A 96 2.07 -2.56 -10.35
C VAL A 96 1.28 -1.31 -10.01
N ARG A 97 0.05 -1.47 -9.52
CA ARG A 97 -0.77 -0.34 -9.05
C ARG A 97 -0.15 0.24 -7.78
N GLY A 98 -0.18 1.56 -7.61
CA GLY A 98 0.33 2.18 -6.40
C GLY A 98 -0.13 3.61 -6.18
N TYR A 99 0.08 4.07 -4.95
CA TYR A 99 0.01 5.49 -4.61
C TYR A 99 1.32 6.16 -4.97
N LEU A 100 1.27 7.25 -5.73
CA LEU A 100 2.49 8.00 -6.07
C LEU A 100 3.01 8.72 -4.83
N THR A 101 4.34 8.69 -4.64
CA THR A 101 4.99 9.37 -3.51
C THR A 101 4.96 10.89 -3.65
N ASN A 102 4.82 11.38 -4.87
CA ASN A 102 4.70 12.78 -5.21
C ASN A 102 3.78 12.96 -6.41
N ALA A 103 2.72 13.78 -6.28
CA ALA A 103 1.77 14.03 -7.35
C ALA A 103 2.42 14.61 -8.63
N SER A 104 3.54 15.33 -8.48
CA SER A 104 4.25 15.93 -9.61
C SER A 104 4.88 14.89 -10.56
N LEU A 105 5.07 13.64 -10.10
CA LEU A 105 5.52 12.52 -10.92
C LEU A 105 4.55 12.21 -12.07
N PHE A 106 3.27 12.56 -11.91
CA PHE A 106 2.25 12.39 -12.95
C PHE A 106 2.05 13.63 -13.82
N ASN A 107 2.87 14.67 -13.65
CA ASN A 107 2.76 15.87 -14.49
C ASN A 107 3.04 15.51 -15.95
N LYS A 108 2.15 15.97 -16.85
CA LYS A 108 2.20 15.69 -18.30
C LYS A 108 2.00 14.22 -18.66
N LYS A 109 1.60 13.37 -17.71
CA LYS A 109 1.19 11.99 -17.97
C LYS A 109 -0.30 11.91 -18.28
N LYS A 110 -0.67 10.88 -19.02
CA LYS A 110 -2.08 10.52 -19.29
C LYS A 110 -2.48 9.34 -18.42
N ALA A 111 -3.77 9.25 -18.10
CA ALA A 111 -4.30 8.12 -17.35
C ALA A 111 -3.93 6.79 -18.05
N GLY A 112 -3.55 5.79 -17.25
CA GLY A 112 -2.99 4.54 -17.72
C GLY A 112 -1.47 4.53 -17.83
N GLU A 113 -0.81 5.65 -18.13
CA GLU A 113 0.65 5.69 -18.21
C GLU A 113 1.29 5.38 -16.86
N SER A 114 2.44 4.70 -16.89
CA SER A 114 3.20 4.43 -15.68
C SER A 114 4.23 5.51 -15.38
N VAL A 115 4.65 5.52 -14.12
CA VAL A 115 5.73 6.37 -13.62
C VAL A 115 6.71 5.57 -12.80
N GLU A 116 8.01 5.85 -12.96
CA GLU A 116 9.03 5.31 -12.07
C GLU A 116 8.94 5.96 -10.70
N ASP A 117 8.76 5.15 -9.66
CA ASP A 117 8.59 5.62 -8.28
C ASP A 117 8.87 4.47 -7.29
N LEU A 118 9.01 4.80 -6.00
CA LEU A 118 9.29 3.82 -4.95
C LEU A 118 8.15 2.81 -4.80
N LEU A 119 8.43 1.55 -4.50
CA LEU A 119 7.41 0.51 -4.30
C LEU A 119 6.76 0.60 -2.90
N VAL A 120 6.40 1.81 -2.46
CA VAL A 120 5.73 2.13 -1.19
C VAL A 120 4.83 3.35 -1.38
N GLY A 121 3.70 3.43 -0.67
CA GLY A 121 2.90 4.65 -0.62
C GLY A 121 3.54 5.74 0.26
N PRO A 122 3.31 7.04 -0.01
CA PRO A 122 3.87 8.10 0.81
C PRO A 122 3.33 8.07 2.24
N GLN A 123 4.10 8.61 3.19
CA GLN A 123 3.56 8.87 4.53
C GLN A 123 2.67 10.13 4.50
N ILE A 124 1.61 10.12 5.31
CA ILE A 124 0.75 11.29 5.53
C ILE A 124 0.74 11.60 7.02
N ARG A 125 0.82 12.89 7.38
CA ARG A 125 0.81 13.35 8.77
C ARG A 125 -0.36 14.29 9.03
N VAL A 126 -0.98 14.14 10.19
CA VAL A 126 -2.04 15.02 10.69
C VAL A 126 -1.88 15.24 12.20
N LYS A 127 -2.23 16.41 12.70
CA LYS A 127 -2.26 16.65 14.16
C LYS A 127 -3.64 16.35 14.74
N GLN A 128 -3.67 16.00 16.02
CA GLN A 128 -4.92 15.96 16.80
C GLN A 128 -5.73 17.26 16.61
N GLY A 129 -7.04 17.14 16.42
CA GLY A 129 -7.95 18.28 16.23
C GLY A 129 -7.95 18.93 14.83
N GLU A 130 -7.01 18.57 13.93
CA GLU A 130 -7.01 19.08 12.56
C GLU A 130 -8.02 18.36 11.66
N THR A 131 -8.31 18.95 10.50
CA THR A 131 -8.99 18.24 9.41
C THR A 131 -7.97 17.86 8.34
N LEU A 132 -7.74 16.56 8.18
CA LEU A 132 -6.94 16.02 7.08
C LEU A 132 -7.76 16.06 5.79
N LYS A 133 -7.22 16.70 4.75
CA LYS A 133 -7.83 16.80 3.42
C LYS A 133 -7.00 16.03 2.41
N ILE A 134 -7.61 15.06 1.73
CA ILE A 134 -6.96 14.26 0.68
C ILE A 134 -7.81 14.36 -0.59
N ASN A 135 -7.23 14.84 -1.68
CA ASN A 135 -7.78 14.65 -3.01
C ASN A 135 -7.25 13.32 -3.55
N LEU A 136 -8.10 12.28 -3.57
CA LEU A 136 -7.79 11.02 -4.22
C LEU A 136 -8.03 11.19 -5.73
N ASN A 137 -7.03 10.88 -6.55
CA ASN A 137 -7.07 11.08 -7.99
C ASN A 137 -6.73 9.75 -8.69
N ASN A 138 -7.74 9.06 -9.22
CA ASN A 138 -7.55 7.76 -9.85
C ASN A 138 -7.11 7.93 -11.31
N GLN A 139 -5.84 7.65 -11.59
CA GLN A 139 -5.23 7.71 -12.93
C GLN A 139 -4.88 6.34 -13.49
N LEU A 140 -5.41 5.25 -12.90
CA LEU A 140 -5.39 3.93 -13.52
C LEU A 140 -6.13 3.95 -14.87
N PRO A 141 -5.86 3.00 -15.78
CA PRO A 141 -6.54 3.01 -17.05
C PRO A 141 -8.00 2.53 -16.91
N PRO A 142 -8.86 2.83 -17.90
CA PRO A 142 -10.25 2.41 -17.88
C PRO A 142 -10.42 0.92 -17.60
N GLU A 143 -11.49 0.60 -16.88
CA GLU A 143 -11.87 -0.80 -16.63
C GLU A 143 -12.16 -1.53 -17.93
N GLN A 144 -11.83 -2.82 -17.95
CA GLN A 144 -12.22 -3.72 -19.04
C GLN A 144 -13.40 -4.57 -18.59
N LYS A 145 -14.27 -4.98 -19.51
CA LYS A 145 -15.42 -5.85 -19.19
C LYS A 145 -15.01 -7.18 -18.54
N ALA A 146 -13.79 -7.66 -18.84
CA ALA A 146 -13.22 -8.87 -18.24
C ALA A 146 -12.89 -8.69 -16.74
N THR A 147 -12.45 -7.50 -16.33
CA THR A 147 -12.09 -7.20 -14.94
C THR A 147 -13.24 -6.55 -14.18
N CYS A 148 -14.14 -5.83 -14.86
CA CYS A 148 -15.29 -5.14 -14.29
C CYS A 148 -16.54 -5.43 -15.14
N PRO A 149 -17.25 -6.53 -14.89
CA PRO A 149 -18.46 -6.87 -15.63
C PRO A 149 -19.60 -5.92 -15.31
N ASP A 150 -20.55 -5.76 -16.25
CA ASP A 150 -21.73 -4.90 -16.09
C ASP A 150 -22.62 -5.35 -14.90
N LYS A 151 -22.58 -6.65 -14.60
CA LYS A 151 -23.29 -7.29 -13.50
C LYS A 151 -22.29 -8.09 -12.67
N VAL A 152 -22.29 -7.82 -11.37
CA VAL A 152 -21.56 -8.60 -10.37
C VAL A 152 -22.60 -9.43 -9.62
N ASP A 153 -22.58 -10.75 -9.84
CA ASP A 153 -23.55 -11.66 -9.22
C ASP A 153 -23.27 -11.89 -7.73
N ASN A 154 -22.00 -12.00 -7.37
CA ASN A 154 -21.53 -12.09 -5.99
C ASN A 154 -20.47 -11.02 -5.76
N VAL A 155 -20.74 -10.13 -4.80
CA VAL A 155 -19.81 -9.04 -4.48
C VAL A 155 -18.47 -9.59 -3.99
N ASN A 156 -18.42 -10.75 -3.35
CA ASN A 156 -17.17 -11.39 -2.89
C ASN A 156 -16.28 -11.92 -4.01
N ASP A 157 -16.77 -11.95 -5.25
CA ASP A 157 -15.94 -12.35 -6.38
C ASP A 157 -15.06 -11.17 -6.82
N PRO A 158 -13.83 -11.42 -7.31
CA PRO A 158 -12.99 -10.37 -7.86
C PRO A 158 -13.68 -9.56 -8.96
N HIS A 159 -13.66 -8.23 -8.84
CA HIS A 159 -14.18 -7.33 -9.87
C HIS A 159 -13.62 -5.90 -9.74
N CYS A 160 -13.70 -5.16 -10.83
CA CYS A 160 -13.36 -3.75 -10.98
C CYS A 160 -11.97 -3.39 -10.44
N PHE A 161 -10.94 -4.04 -10.99
CA PHE A 161 -9.56 -4.03 -10.48
C PHE A 161 -8.92 -2.64 -10.44
N ASN A 162 -9.39 -1.69 -11.26
CA ASN A 162 -8.89 -0.31 -11.31
C ASN A 162 -9.83 0.70 -10.62
N THR A 163 -10.97 0.26 -10.11
CA THR A 163 -11.87 1.08 -9.29
C THR A 163 -11.38 1.02 -7.86
N THR A 164 -11.30 2.16 -7.18
CA THR A 164 -10.62 2.26 -5.89
C THR A 164 -11.37 3.15 -4.91
N ASN A 165 -10.93 3.15 -3.66
CA ASN A 165 -11.27 4.13 -2.64
C ASN A 165 -10.11 4.24 -1.64
N LEU A 166 -10.32 4.95 -0.54
CA LEU A 166 -9.33 5.14 0.49
C LEU A 166 -9.97 4.85 1.84
N HIS A 167 -9.28 4.08 2.67
CA HIS A 167 -9.66 3.77 4.03
C HIS A 167 -8.52 4.11 4.99
N THR A 168 -8.87 4.67 6.14
CA THR A 168 -7.93 5.01 7.21
C THR A 168 -8.02 4.01 8.36
N HIS A 169 -7.08 3.07 8.41
CA HIS A 169 -7.15 2.00 9.39
C HIS A 169 -6.72 2.49 10.77
N GLY A 170 -7.69 2.49 11.70
CA GLY A 170 -7.52 2.86 13.11
C GLY A 170 -7.84 4.32 13.43
N PHE A 171 -8.18 5.14 12.43
CA PHE A 171 -8.66 6.50 12.68
C PHE A 171 -10.03 6.51 13.37
N TRP A 172 -10.20 7.42 14.32
CA TRP A 172 -11.48 7.68 14.98
C TRP A 172 -12.18 8.83 14.27
N VAL A 173 -12.81 8.52 13.15
CA VAL A 173 -13.41 9.48 12.23
C VAL A 173 -14.79 9.00 11.77
N SER A 174 -15.53 9.87 11.09
CA SER A 174 -16.85 9.50 10.56
C SER A 174 -16.72 8.42 9.48
N PRO A 175 -17.55 7.36 9.50
CA PRO A 175 -17.62 6.40 8.40
C PRO A 175 -18.56 6.86 7.26
N GLN A 176 -19.05 8.11 7.31
CA GLN A 176 -20.10 8.62 6.41
C GLN A 176 -19.59 9.76 5.52
N GLY A 177 -20.39 10.07 4.50
CA GLY A 177 -20.15 11.23 3.62
C GLY A 177 -18.82 11.10 2.89
N ASN A 178 -18.02 12.17 2.91
CA ASN A 178 -16.68 12.24 2.32
C ASN A 178 -15.56 11.98 3.34
N SER A 179 -15.84 11.27 4.43
CA SER A 179 -14.83 10.83 5.40
C SER A 179 -14.44 9.36 5.13
N ASP A 180 -14.24 8.52 6.15
CA ASP A 180 -13.79 7.13 6.01
C ASP A 180 -14.92 6.17 5.56
N ASN A 181 -15.60 6.53 4.48
CA ASN A 181 -16.75 5.80 3.93
C ASN A 181 -16.31 4.77 2.89
N VAL A 182 -16.18 3.52 3.31
CA VAL A 182 -15.74 2.39 2.47
C VAL A 182 -16.71 2.03 1.32
N PHE A 183 -17.92 2.60 1.29
CA PHE A 183 -18.87 2.42 0.18
C PHE A 183 -18.66 3.39 -0.98
N LEU A 184 -17.81 4.40 -0.80
CA LEU A 184 -17.38 5.24 -1.91
C LEU A 184 -16.57 4.41 -2.91
N LYS A 185 -16.78 4.70 -4.19
CA LYS A 185 -16.11 4.03 -5.31
C LYS A 185 -15.74 5.07 -6.35
N PHE A 186 -14.47 5.05 -6.75
CA PHE A 186 -13.93 5.96 -7.73
C PHE A 186 -13.37 5.17 -8.89
N LYS A 187 -14.07 5.26 -10.01
CA LYS A 187 -13.63 4.68 -11.27
C LYS A 187 -12.33 5.34 -11.71
N PRO A 188 -11.60 4.70 -12.64
CA PRO A 188 -10.57 5.38 -13.40
C PRO A 188 -11.01 6.79 -13.83
N GLN A 189 -10.06 7.74 -13.77
CA GLN A 189 -10.21 9.16 -14.09
C GLN A 189 -11.12 9.98 -13.16
N GLU A 190 -11.74 9.38 -12.14
CA GLU A 190 -12.48 10.13 -11.12
C GLU A 190 -11.56 10.69 -10.02
N LYS A 191 -11.99 11.81 -9.43
CA LYS A 191 -11.32 12.46 -8.30
C LYS A 191 -12.30 12.69 -7.16
N PHE A 192 -11.80 12.68 -5.93
CA PHE A 192 -12.64 12.90 -4.76
C PHE A 192 -11.90 13.56 -3.60
N ASP A 193 -12.58 14.50 -2.94
CA ASP A 193 -12.05 15.24 -1.79
C ASP A 193 -12.53 14.62 -0.47
N TYR A 194 -11.66 13.80 0.12
CA TYR A 194 -11.85 13.28 1.46
C TYR A 194 -11.56 14.34 2.53
N GLN A 195 -12.35 14.33 3.60
CA GLN A 195 -12.16 15.13 4.80
C GLN A 195 -12.28 14.26 6.05
N TYR A 196 -11.17 14.13 6.78
CA TYR A 196 -11.10 13.41 8.04
C TYR A 196 -10.95 14.43 9.17
N LYS A 197 -12.03 14.66 9.91
CA LYS A 197 -12.01 15.53 11.07
C LYS A 197 -11.42 14.73 12.25
N MET A 198 -10.19 15.04 12.63
CA MET A 198 -9.54 14.40 13.75
C MET A 198 -10.08 14.99 15.05
N GLU A 199 -10.46 14.13 15.99
CA GLU A 199 -10.83 14.59 17.32
C GLU A 199 -9.60 15.16 18.07
N PRO A 200 -9.75 16.21 18.89
CA PRO A 200 -8.63 16.75 19.68
C PRO A 200 -7.96 15.74 20.63
N ASN A 201 -8.67 14.67 20.99
CA ASN A 201 -8.19 13.59 21.84
C ASN A 201 -7.86 12.30 21.07
N HIS A 202 -7.83 12.34 19.73
CA HIS A 202 -7.45 11.19 18.91
C HIS A 202 -6.07 10.67 19.35
N PRO A 203 -5.84 9.37 19.57
CA PRO A 203 -4.55 8.90 20.04
C PRO A 203 -3.46 9.22 19.01
N ALA A 204 -2.37 9.84 19.46
CA ALA A 204 -1.18 10.00 18.64
C ALA A 204 -0.55 8.63 18.39
N GLY A 205 0.09 8.47 17.24
CA GLY A 205 0.77 7.22 16.90
C GLY A 205 0.78 6.90 15.41
N THR A 206 1.15 5.65 15.13
CA THR A 206 1.29 5.11 13.78
C THR A 206 0.04 4.33 13.39
N TYR A 207 -0.52 4.72 12.27
CA TYR A 207 -1.68 4.13 11.59
C TYR A 207 -1.29 3.88 10.13
N TRP A 208 -2.24 3.43 9.31
CA TRP A 208 -2.00 3.21 7.89
C TRP A 208 -3.26 3.47 7.08
N TYR A 209 -3.08 3.76 5.80
CA TYR A 209 -4.16 3.86 4.84
C TYR A 209 -3.98 2.82 3.75
N HIS A 210 -5.10 2.35 3.21
CA HIS A 210 -5.12 1.45 2.06
C HIS A 210 -6.45 1.58 1.32
N THR A 211 -6.49 1.04 0.10
CA THR A 211 -7.77 0.84 -0.61
C THR A 211 -8.62 -0.24 0.05
N HIS A 212 -9.92 -0.03 0.13
CA HIS A 212 -10.87 -0.93 0.79
C HIS A 212 -12.13 -1.16 -0.07
N LEU A 213 -12.03 -0.95 -1.38
CA LEU A 213 -13.15 -1.24 -2.26
C LEU A 213 -13.31 -2.75 -2.42
N HIS A 214 -14.51 -3.25 -2.15
CA HIS A 214 -14.82 -4.66 -2.29
C HIS A 214 -14.64 -5.10 -3.76
N GLY A 215 -14.10 -6.30 -3.98
CA GLY A 215 -13.77 -6.82 -5.31
C GLY A 215 -12.38 -6.44 -5.85
N SER A 216 -11.81 -5.30 -5.43
CA SER A 216 -10.51 -4.80 -5.92
C SER A 216 -9.48 -4.52 -4.83
N THR A 217 -9.88 -4.52 -3.56
CA THR A 217 -8.97 -4.24 -2.43
C THR A 217 -7.79 -5.20 -2.40
N ALA A 218 -8.00 -6.51 -2.57
CA ALA A 218 -6.93 -7.48 -2.44
C ALA A 218 -5.87 -7.32 -3.54
N ILE A 219 -6.26 -7.14 -4.80
CA ILE A 219 -5.30 -6.91 -5.91
C ILE A 219 -4.55 -5.58 -5.76
N GLN A 220 -5.22 -4.53 -5.29
CA GLN A 220 -4.60 -3.23 -5.11
C GLN A 220 -3.66 -3.18 -3.89
N VAL A 221 -4.08 -3.70 -2.74
CA VAL A 221 -3.21 -3.79 -1.54
C VAL A 221 -2.01 -4.70 -1.81
N SER A 222 -2.22 -5.85 -2.47
CA SER A 222 -1.13 -6.77 -2.84
C SER A 222 -0.17 -6.17 -3.86
N SER A 223 -0.63 -5.21 -4.67
CA SER A 223 0.23 -4.41 -5.56
C SER A 223 1.08 -3.38 -4.80
N GLY A 224 0.82 -3.16 -3.51
CA GLY A 224 1.51 -2.18 -2.67
C GLY A 224 0.75 -0.89 -2.40
N MET A 225 -0.56 -0.81 -2.69
CA MET A 225 -1.40 0.37 -2.41
C MET A 225 -1.76 0.49 -0.92
N ALA A 226 -0.72 0.77 -0.11
CA ALA A 226 -0.81 1.11 1.29
C ALA A 226 0.26 2.15 1.64
N GLY A 227 0.02 2.96 2.67
CA GLY A 227 1.01 3.91 3.17
C GLY A 227 0.84 4.23 4.66
N PRO A 228 1.89 4.76 5.30
CA PRO A 228 1.83 5.14 6.71
C PRO A 228 0.96 6.38 6.94
N LEU A 229 0.17 6.38 8.00
CA LEU A 229 -0.51 7.55 8.56
C LEU A 229 0.07 7.84 9.94
N ILE A 230 0.57 9.05 10.16
CA ILE A 230 1.07 9.45 11.49
C ILE A 230 0.14 10.51 12.06
N VAL A 231 -0.40 10.23 13.24
CA VAL A 231 -1.12 11.23 14.04
C VAL A 231 -0.15 11.81 15.05
N GLU A 232 0.15 13.09 14.90
CA GLU A 232 1.05 13.82 15.79
C GLU A 232 0.31 14.32 17.02
N GLY A 233 0.86 13.98 18.19
CA GLY A 233 0.38 14.39 19.49
C GLY A 233 0.89 15.77 19.90
N SER A 234 0.33 16.27 20.99
CA SER A 234 0.83 17.47 21.69
C SER A 234 0.65 17.40 23.21
N ARG A 235 0.02 16.34 23.73
CA ARG A 235 -0.32 16.22 25.14
C ARG A 235 0.88 15.74 25.92
N THR A 236 1.31 16.52 26.91
CA THR A 236 2.32 16.09 27.88
C THR A 236 1.65 15.39 29.06
N PRO A 237 2.25 14.31 29.61
CA PRO A 237 1.73 13.71 30.83
C PRO A 237 1.87 14.69 31.99
N LYS A 238 0.84 14.80 32.84
CA LYS A 238 0.90 15.63 34.06
C LYS A 238 1.07 14.76 35.28
N VAL A 239 1.99 15.15 36.17
CA VAL A 239 2.30 14.46 37.42
C VAL A 239 2.07 15.41 38.59
N LYS A 240 1.27 14.99 39.58
CA LYS A 240 1.04 15.72 40.83
C LYS A 240 1.28 14.78 42.01
N ASN A 241 2.11 15.20 42.97
CA ASN A 241 2.47 14.43 44.17
C ASN A 241 2.95 13.00 43.84
N GLY A 242 3.78 12.85 42.80
CA GLY A 242 4.31 11.55 42.36
C GLY A 242 3.30 10.63 41.65
N LYS A 243 2.08 11.10 41.36
CA LYS A 243 1.06 10.34 40.61
C LYS A 243 0.73 11.02 39.29
N VAL A 244 0.60 10.24 38.22
CA VAL A 244 0.10 10.72 36.93
C VAL A 244 -1.37 11.11 37.09
N THR A 245 -1.71 12.37 36.79
CA THR A 245 -3.07 12.91 36.83
C THR A 245 -3.69 13.05 35.44
N GLU A 246 -2.86 13.19 34.41
CA GLU A 246 -3.29 13.22 33.00
C GLU A 246 -2.28 12.43 32.16
N THR A 247 -2.79 11.60 31.24
CA THR A 247 -1.97 10.87 30.27
C THR A 247 -1.50 11.82 29.16
N GLY A 248 -0.27 11.62 28.69
CA GLY A 248 0.26 12.31 27.52
C GLY A 248 0.33 11.40 26.29
N ASP A 249 0.73 11.99 25.17
CA ASP A 249 1.05 11.26 23.95
C ASP A 249 2.49 10.73 24.01
N MET A 250 2.68 9.49 23.59
CA MET A 250 3.99 8.81 23.66
C MET A 250 5.02 9.46 22.73
N ASP A 251 4.58 9.99 21.58
CA ASP A 251 5.45 10.64 20.60
C ASP A 251 6.07 11.94 21.12
N ILE A 252 5.47 12.57 22.14
CA ILE A 252 6.00 13.77 22.78
C ILE A 252 7.23 13.48 23.64
N LEU A 253 7.35 12.27 24.18
CA LEU A 253 8.50 11.88 25.00
C LEU A 253 9.79 11.70 24.17
N TRP A 254 9.66 11.54 22.85
CA TRP A 254 10.78 11.30 21.93
C TRP A 254 11.00 12.44 20.94
N LYS A 255 10.30 13.57 21.11
CA LYS A 255 10.39 14.72 20.23
C LYS A 255 11.42 15.72 20.76
N GLU A 256 12.54 15.87 20.05
CA GLU A 256 13.52 16.91 20.35
C GLU A 256 13.18 18.20 19.59
N LYS A 257 12.90 19.30 20.29
CA LYS A 257 12.68 20.64 19.68
C LYS A 257 11.75 20.62 18.45
N ASN A 258 10.64 19.89 18.52
CA ASN A 258 9.66 19.69 17.44
C ASN A 258 10.12 18.85 16.23
N SER A 259 11.24 18.14 16.35
CA SER A 259 11.75 17.22 15.33
C SER A 259 11.82 15.79 15.87
N TYR A 260 11.78 14.81 14.96
CA TYR A 260 12.05 13.41 15.24
C TYR A 260 13.33 12.99 14.51
N PRO A 261 14.52 13.43 15.00
CA PRO A 261 15.77 13.26 14.25
C PRO A 261 16.10 11.80 13.92
N ASN A 262 15.59 10.85 14.73
CA ASN A 262 15.88 9.43 14.62
C ASN A 262 14.64 8.56 14.30
N GLU A 263 13.54 9.15 13.81
CA GLU A 263 12.33 8.37 13.50
C GLU A 263 12.49 7.55 12.23
N ASN A 264 12.24 6.25 12.35
CA ASN A 264 12.18 5.31 11.23
C ASN A 264 10.77 4.75 11.10
N ILE A 265 10.10 5.07 9.99
CA ILE A 265 8.79 4.56 9.61
C ILE A 265 8.99 3.37 8.69
N LEU A 266 8.61 2.19 9.18
CA LEU A 266 8.82 0.93 8.49
C LEU A 266 7.47 0.33 8.09
N LEU A 267 7.16 0.34 6.79
CA LEU A 267 6.03 -0.38 6.24
C LEU A 267 6.51 -1.73 5.71
N PHE A 268 6.13 -2.79 6.42
CA PHE A 268 6.39 -4.17 6.01
C PHE A 268 5.33 -4.59 5.00
N GLN A 269 5.73 -4.85 3.76
CA GLN A 269 4.81 -5.17 2.67
C GLN A 269 5.21 -6.46 1.97
N GLN A 270 4.19 -7.19 1.57
CA GLN A 270 4.29 -8.29 0.63
C GLN A 270 3.74 -7.81 -0.71
N ILE A 271 4.65 -7.35 -1.58
CA ILE A 271 4.28 -6.94 -2.93
C ILE A 271 4.23 -8.18 -3.79
N GLN A 272 3.02 -8.60 -4.17
CA GLN A 272 2.81 -9.76 -5.02
C GLN A 272 2.92 -9.35 -6.49
N TYR A 273 3.52 -10.23 -7.27
CA TYR A 273 3.64 -10.09 -8.71
C TYR A 273 3.89 -11.45 -9.34
N ARG A 274 3.57 -11.55 -10.62
CA ARG A 274 3.83 -12.69 -11.47
C ARG A 274 4.57 -12.24 -12.70
N CYS A 275 5.68 -12.92 -12.98
CA CYS A 275 6.52 -12.65 -14.11
C CYS A 275 5.83 -13.03 -15.41
N SER A 276 5.90 -12.11 -16.35
CA SER A 276 5.33 -12.22 -17.68
C SER A 276 6.36 -11.76 -18.71
N ASN A 277 6.25 -12.26 -19.93
CA ASN A 277 7.07 -11.82 -21.05
C ASN A 277 6.16 -11.73 -22.30
N PRO A 278 6.29 -10.69 -23.14
CA PRO A 278 5.58 -10.62 -24.42
C PRO A 278 5.88 -11.80 -25.36
N ASP A 279 7.08 -12.37 -25.26
CA ASP A 279 7.46 -13.59 -25.96
C ASP A 279 6.82 -14.81 -25.26
N PRO A 280 5.89 -15.51 -25.94
CA PRO A 280 5.20 -16.65 -25.35
C PRO A 280 6.11 -17.85 -25.09
N ASP A 281 7.29 -17.92 -25.71
CA ASP A 281 8.25 -19.01 -25.53
C ASP A 281 9.07 -18.84 -24.24
N VAL A 282 9.07 -17.65 -23.65
CA VAL A 282 9.69 -17.39 -22.34
C VAL A 282 8.71 -17.79 -21.23
N LYS A 283 9.08 -18.82 -20.46
CA LYS A 283 8.33 -19.30 -19.29
C LYS A 283 9.13 -19.06 -18.01
N PHE A 284 8.41 -18.89 -16.89
CA PHE A 284 8.98 -18.77 -15.56
C PHE A 284 8.50 -19.93 -14.71
N ASP A 285 9.43 -20.73 -14.19
CA ASP A 285 9.10 -21.88 -13.33
C ASP A 285 8.53 -21.44 -11.98
N ILE A 286 8.99 -20.28 -11.50
CA ILE A 286 8.54 -19.67 -10.26
C ILE A 286 7.86 -18.34 -10.59
N PRO A 287 6.58 -18.14 -10.21
CA PRO A 287 5.82 -16.94 -10.56
C PRO A 287 6.51 -15.61 -10.25
N ASN A 288 7.24 -15.53 -9.14
CA ASN A 288 7.90 -14.30 -8.65
C ASN A 288 9.42 -14.29 -8.87
N ASN A 289 9.88 -14.87 -9.98
CA ASN A 289 11.27 -14.83 -10.41
C ASN A 289 11.34 -14.50 -11.90
N CYS A 290 11.68 -13.25 -12.24
CA CYS A 290 11.61 -12.81 -13.63
C CYS A 290 12.92 -13.05 -14.38
N GLU A 291 13.94 -13.57 -13.70
CA GLU A 291 15.24 -13.99 -14.27
C GLU A 291 15.92 -12.91 -15.13
N GLY A 292 15.63 -11.63 -14.87
CA GLY A 292 16.08 -10.50 -15.68
C GLY A 292 15.48 -10.43 -17.09
N LYS A 293 14.55 -11.33 -17.44
CA LYS A 293 13.91 -11.44 -18.77
C LYS A 293 12.45 -11.04 -18.76
N GLY A 294 11.80 -11.02 -17.60
CA GLY A 294 10.37 -10.75 -17.46
C GLY A 294 10.03 -9.39 -16.85
N LEU A 295 8.73 -9.11 -16.85
CA LEU A 295 8.09 -8.03 -16.12
C LEU A 295 7.11 -8.62 -15.10
N GLY A 296 7.29 -8.27 -13.83
CA GLY A 296 6.40 -8.63 -12.73
C GLY A 296 5.13 -7.77 -12.75
N LEU A 297 3.99 -8.43 -12.90
CA LEU A 297 2.66 -7.82 -12.97
C LEU A 297 1.72 -8.44 -11.92
N LEU A 298 0.69 -7.72 -11.51
CA LEU A 298 -0.41 -8.29 -10.74
C LEU A 298 -1.74 -7.87 -11.37
N GLU A 299 -2.21 -8.67 -12.32
CA GLU A 299 -3.39 -8.36 -13.16
C GLU A 299 -4.51 -9.41 -13.05
N ASP A 300 -4.35 -10.42 -12.19
CA ASP A 300 -5.36 -11.43 -11.90
C ASP A 300 -5.26 -11.90 -10.43
N TYR A 301 -6.21 -12.75 -10.02
CA TYR A 301 -6.37 -13.22 -8.64
C TYR A 301 -5.82 -14.63 -8.38
N THR A 302 -5.13 -15.24 -9.35
CA THR A 302 -4.67 -16.65 -9.30
C THR A 302 -3.91 -16.96 -8.02
N ASP A 303 -2.96 -16.09 -7.65
CA ASP A 303 -2.10 -16.30 -6.48
C ASP A 303 -2.59 -15.52 -5.23
N ILE A 304 -3.53 -14.60 -5.39
CA ILE A 304 -4.14 -13.83 -4.28
C ILE A 304 -5.19 -14.68 -3.55
N ALA A 305 -5.94 -15.50 -4.28
CA ALA A 305 -7.08 -16.25 -3.74
C ALA A 305 -6.68 -17.46 -2.87
N ASN A 306 -5.40 -17.84 -2.84
CA ASN A 306 -4.91 -19.00 -2.11
C ASN A 306 -4.01 -18.57 -0.93
N PRO A 307 -4.46 -18.71 0.33
CA PRO A 307 -3.66 -18.31 1.51
C PRO A 307 -2.29 -19.00 1.63
N GLY A 308 -2.12 -20.18 1.03
CA GLY A 308 -0.86 -20.92 1.03
C GLY A 308 0.10 -20.56 -0.12
N SER A 309 -0.36 -19.79 -1.11
CA SER A 309 0.46 -19.43 -2.28
C SER A 309 1.70 -18.66 -1.86
N TRP A 310 1.60 -17.78 -0.87
CA TRP A 310 2.69 -16.90 -0.48
C TRP A 310 3.88 -17.68 0.09
N ALA A 311 3.62 -18.55 1.07
CA ALA A 311 4.64 -19.42 1.65
C ALA A 311 5.15 -20.44 0.61
N GLY A 312 4.25 -20.99 -0.22
CA GLY A 312 4.61 -21.94 -1.27
C GLY A 312 5.47 -21.34 -2.38
N GLN A 313 5.27 -20.06 -2.72
CA GLN A 313 5.98 -19.35 -3.79
C GLN A 313 7.18 -18.55 -3.26
N ASN A 314 7.45 -18.59 -1.94
CA ASN A 314 8.57 -17.93 -1.28
C ASN A 314 8.71 -16.44 -1.66
N PHE A 315 7.61 -15.69 -1.58
CA PHE A 315 7.69 -14.24 -1.71
C PHE A 315 8.51 -13.64 -0.56
N TYR A 316 9.18 -12.53 -0.84
CA TYR A 316 10.03 -11.85 0.14
C TYR A 316 9.28 -10.67 0.78
N THR A 317 9.41 -10.53 2.09
CA THR A 317 8.94 -9.34 2.80
C THR A 317 9.83 -8.16 2.42
N SER A 318 9.21 -7.07 1.97
CA SER A 318 9.87 -5.80 1.74
C SER A 318 9.64 -4.85 2.92
N ILE A 319 10.57 -3.95 3.16
CA ILE A 319 10.42 -2.81 4.07
C ILE A 319 10.54 -1.55 3.24
N ASN A 320 9.47 -0.75 3.18
CA ASN A 320 9.36 0.43 2.33
C ASN A 320 9.72 0.15 0.84
N GLY A 321 9.32 -1.02 0.34
CA GLY A 321 9.59 -1.46 -1.03
C GLY A 321 10.99 -2.04 -1.27
N LYS A 322 11.81 -2.25 -0.23
CA LYS A 322 13.15 -2.84 -0.32
C LYS A 322 13.20 -4.25 0.29
N VAL A 323 13.75 -5.21 -0.45
CA VAL A 323 14.00 -6.59 0.03
C VAL A 323 15.47 -6.71 0.43
N LEU A 324 15.73 -7.27 1.62
CA LEU A 324 17.08 -7.34 2.22
C LEU A 324 17.79 -5.97 2.31
N GLY A 325 17.04 -4.93 2.66
CA GLY A 325 17.59 -3.58 2.81
C GLY A 325 18.34 -3.37 4.13
N GLU A 326 19.10 -2.27 4.18
CA GLU A 326 19.88 -1.84 5.33
C GLU A 326 19.26 -0.57 5.94
N ILE A 327 19.17 -0.49 7.26
CA ILE A 327 18.74 0.73 7.96
C ILE A 327 19.99 1.37 8.55
N LYS A 328 20.23 2.64 8.22
CA LYS A 328 21.28 3.42 8.87
C LYS A 328 20.82 3.76 10.29
N VAL A 329 21.58 3.32 11.28
CA VAL A 329 21.39 3.72 12.68
C VAL A 329 22.44 4.80 12.95
N GLU A 330 21.97 6.01 13.27
CA GLU A 330 22.81 7.13 13.72
C GLU A 330 22.96 7.15 15.24
#